data_AF-A0A960QRS7-F1
#
_entry.id   AF-A0A960QRS7-F1
#
_cell.length_a   1.000
_cell.length_b   1.000
_cell.length_c   1.000
_cell.angle_alpha   90.00
_cell.angle_beta   90.00
_cell.angle_gamma   90.00
#
_symmetry.space_group_name_H-M   'P 1'
#
loop_
_entity.id
_entity.type
_entity.pdbx_description
1 polymer ?
#
loop_
_entity_poly.entity_id
_entity_poly.type
_entity_poly.pdbx_seq_one_letter_code
_entity_poly.pdbx_strand_id
1 'polypeptide(L)'
;MTVAIDKRKLVDLALDAGRRYLSPQTDLIHYCYEDERSTDTIPFFENLCYCLTLFRTMVGDHVQEGKERLKHLLSFRNEEGRFPVYLHQYSKGIGSYRTMYPLFLIDKYFHKVIEEPLRSEIRKNLTLPLPPEEITNSKEAGLMALHLVCHDHPLDSLFPLWDFENELYSGPLGDERQRKGEIETTLFDLFMGHSPRILKPHPIHLHASLVFPSENNKKTSPVISGSPKPVGKGYHLYRKVWKEDSHLHTLVCQDKNIICEGQIFTYPEVIPDEKNRMELTFYTDRADGKTILINGEKGTVFKLGDVISVITPAKTLKFTFKIVEGEGDFLGHLSFGNRPAQIETHDFTAYDWKIGIRSLRRTSTLRLELQEL
;
A
#
# COMPACT_ATOMS: atom_id res chain seq x y z
N MET A 1 -12.74 19.91 8.35
CA MET A 1 -11.94 20.14 9.56
C MET A 1 -10.87 19.07 9.61
N THR A 2 -9.58 19.44 9.53
CA THR A 2 -8.45 18.51 9.63
C THR A 2 -8.13 18.23 11.09
N VAL A 3 -8.28 16.99 11.53
CA VAL A 3 -7.90 16.55 12.87
C VAL A 3 -6.47 16.05 12.78
N ALA A 4 -5.51 16.81 13.31
CA ALA A 4 -4.18 16.27 13.53
C ALA A 4 -4.28 15.15 14.57
N ILE A 5 -3.81 13.95 14.24
CA ILE A 5 -3.84 12.83 15.18
C ILE A 5 -2.83 13.07 16.29
N ASP A 6 -3.31 12.96 17.53
CA ASP A 6 -2.46 12.95 18.70
C ASP A 6 -1.45 11.79 18.60
N LYS A 7 -0.17 12.11 18.80
CA LYS A 7 0.95 11.16 18.79
C LYS A 7 0.70 10.00 19.75
N ARG A 8 0.08 10.27 20.91
CA ARG A 8 -0.28 9.26 21.89
C ARG A 8 -1.29 8.26 21.32
N LYS A 9 -2.25 8.77 20.53
CA LYS A 9 -3.26 7.94 19.86
C LYS A 9 -2.64 6.95 18.87
N LEU A 10 -1.53 7.28 18.21
CA LEU A 10 -0.84 6.31 17.34
C LEU A 10 -0.20 5.17 18.13
N VAL A 11 0.37 5.46 19.30
CA VAL A 11 0.91 4.43 20.21
C VAL A 11 -0.23 3.56 20.74
N ASP A 12 -1.35 4.17 21.13
CA ASP A 12 -2.53 3.44 21.60
C ASP A 12 -3.10 2.54 20.50
N LEU A 13 -3.23 3.05 19.26
CA LEU A 13 -3.68 2.25 18.11
C LEU A 13 -2.72 1.09 17.79
N ALA A 14 -1.41 1.30 17.91
CA ALA A 14 -0.40 0.26 17.72
C ALA A 14 -0.48 -0.80 18.83
N LEU A 15 -0.69 -0.36 20.08
CA LEU A 15 -0.83 -1.24 21.23
C LEU A 15 -2.10 -2.10 21.09
N ASP A 16 -3.23 -1.49 20.75
CA ASP A 16 -4.50 -2.16 20.51
C ASP A 16 -4.38 -3.18 19.37
N ALA A 17 -3.73 -2.80 18.27
CA ALA A 17 -3.47 -3.72 17.17
C ALA A 17 -2.63 -4.92 17.63
N GLY A 18 -1.52 -4.68 18.35
CA GLY A 18 -0.71 -5.77 18.86
C GLY A 18 -1.46 -6.69 19.81
N ARG A 19 -2.25 -6.15 20.74
CA ARG A 19 -3.09 -6.96 21.65
C ARG A 19 -4.11 -7.79 20.88
N ARG A 20 -4.70 -7.26 19.81
CA ARG A 20 -5.69 -7.96 18.98
C ARG A 20 -5.12 -9.15 18.23
N TYR A 21 -3.89 -9.05 17.73
CA TYR A 21 -3.24 -10.10 16.94
C TYR A 21 -2.31 -11.00 17.78
N LEU A 22 -2.27 -10.79 19.09
CA LEU A 22 -1.46 -11.60 20.00
C LEU A 22 -2.08 -12.98 20.18
N SER A 23 -1.32 -14.03 19.84
CA SER A 23 -1.73 -15.41 20.12
C SER A 23 -1.55 -15.72 21.61
N PRO A 24 -2.58 -16.27 22.28
CA PRO A 24 -2.45 -16.69 23.68
C PRO A 24 -1.55 -17.92 23.86
N GLN A 25 -1.24 -18.67 22.78
CA GLN A 25 -0.41 -19.88 22.86
C GLN A 25 1.08 -19.57 22.76
N THR A 26 1.47 -18.72 21.80
CA THR A 26 2.88 -18.41 21.52
C THR A 26 3.34 -17.15 22.20
N ASP A 27 2.39 -16.34 22.68
CA ASP A 27 2.62 -14.97 23.11
C ASP A 27 3.37 -14.16 22.03
N LEU A 28 2.94 -14.27 20.77
CA LEU A 28 3.49 -13.50 19.64
C LEU A 28 2.36 -13.01 18.73
N ILE A 29 2.65 -12.00 17.91
CA ILE A 29 1.74 -11.49 16.88
C ILE A 29 1.63 -12.54 15.77
N HIS A 30 0.42 -13.02 15.53
CA HIS A 30 0.08 -13.90 14.41
C HIS A 30 -0.69 -13.10 13.37
N TYR A 31 -0.13 -13.02 12.16
CA TYR A 31 -0.74 -12.27 11.07
C TYR A 31 -0.21 -12.75 9.72
N CYS A 32 -1.13 -13.15 8.85
CA CYS A 32 -0.85 -13.45 7.45
C CYS A 32 -1.39 -12.32 6.58
N TYR A 33 -0.53 -11.75 5.73
CA TYR A 33 -0.94 -10.67 4.84
C TYR A 33 -1.96 -11.13 3.81
N GLU A 34 -1.96 -12.41 3.42
CA GLU A 34 -2.86 -12.94 2.40
C GLU A 34 -4.21 -13.38 2.97
N ASP A 35 -4.24 -13.81 4.23
CA ASP A 35 -5.44 -14.25 4.91
C ASP A 35 -5.40 -13.92 6.41
N GLU A 36 -6.14 -12.91 6.85
CA GLU A 36 -6.18 -12.52 8.27
C GLU A 36 -6.72 -13.61 9.20
N ARG A 37 -7.43 -14.61 8.66
CA ARG A 37 -7.91 -15.75 9.45
C ARG A 37 -6.82 -16.78 9.66
N SER A 38 -5.80 -16.79 8.80
CA SER A 38 -4.64 -17.63 9.00
C SER A 38 -3.86 -17.11 10.21
N THR A 39 -3.77 -17.97 11.21
CA THR A 39 -2.92 -17.80 12.38
C THR A 39 -1.60 -18.56 12.22
N ASP A 40 -1.28 -19.05 11.02
CA ASP A 40 -0.12 -19.91 10.82
C ASP A 40 1.19 -19.13 10.72
N THR A 41 1.10 -17.84 10.43
CA THR A 41 2.28 -16.99 10.18
C THR A 41 2.57 -16.07 11.36
N ILE A 42 3.83 -16.08 11.80
CA ILE A 42 4.34 -15.22 12.88
C ILE A 42 5.34 -14.25 12.27
N PRO A 43 4.91 -13.08 11.79
CA PRO A 43 5.78 -12.15 11.09
C PRO A 43 6.75 -11.47 12.06
N PHE A 44 8.05 -11.59 11.78
CA PHE A 44 9.10 -11.15 12.69
C PHE A 44 9.11 -9.62 12.87
N PHE A 45 8.92 -8.89 11.78
CA PHE A 45 8.95 -7.43 11.77
C PHE A 45 7.83 -6.81 12.62
N GLU A 46 6.61 -7.28 12.48
CA GLU A 46 5.44 -6.85 13.25
C GLU A 46 5.63 -7.10 14.74
N ASN A 47 6.24 -8.24 15.10
CA ASN A 47 6.58 -8.53 16.49
C ASN A 47 7.65 -7.57 17.06
N LEU A 48 8.66 -7.18 16.26
CA LEU A 48 9.62 -6.15 16.67
C LEU A 48 8.99 -4.77 16.81
N CYS A 49 8.12 -4.40 15.86
CA CYS A 49 7.31 -3.18 15.94
C CYS A 49 6.43 -3.17 17.20
N TYR A 50 5.86 -4.32 17.57
CA TYR A 50 5.10 -4.43 18.82
C TYR A 50 5.97 -4.24 20.06
N CYS A 51 7.18 -4.82 20.09
CA CYS A 51 8.15 -4.56 21.17
C CYS A 51 8.44 -3.06 21.29
N LEU A 52 8.75 -2.40 20.18
CA LEU A 52 8.99 -0.94 20.15
C LEU A 52 7.76 -0.16 20.64
N THR A 53 6.55 -0.60 20.30
CA THR A 53 5.30 -0.01 20.81
C THR A 53 5.24 -0.07 22.33
N LEU A 54 5.51 -1.25 22.91
CA LEU A 54 5.51 -1.45 24.37
C LEU A 54 6.51 -0.50 25.06
N PHE A 55 7.73 -0.37 24.55
CA PHE A 55 8.72 0.60 25.04
C PHE A 55 8.19 2.04 24.99
N ARG A 56 7.54 2.42 23.89
CA ARG A 56 6.99 3.77 23.68
C ARG A 56 5.85 4.15 24.61
N THR A 57 5.16 3.18 25.21
CA THR A 57 4.12 3.49 26.22
C THR A 57 4.71 4.10 27.49
N MET A 58 6.00 3.88 27.77
CA MET A 58 6.69 4.30 29.00
C MET A 58 6.02 3.79 30.30
N VAL A 59 5.19 2.74 30.20
CA VAL A 59 4.58 2.06 31.35
C VAL A 59 5.48 0.92 31.79
N GLY A 60 5.79 0.82 33.09
CA GLY A 60 6.75 -0.16 33.63
C GLY A 60 6.47 -1.60 33.21
N ASP A 61 5.23 -2.06 33.35
CA ASP A 61 4.82 -3.43 33.00
C ASP A 61 4.97 -3.69 31.49
N HIS A 62 4.59 -2.73 30.64
CA HIS A 62 4.77 -2.84 29.20
C HIS A 62 6.24 -2.88 28.81
N VAL A 63 7.10 -2.06 29.44
CA VAL A 63 8.54 -2.08 29.18
C VAL A 63 9.13 -3.44 29.55
N GLN A 64 8.72 -4.01 30.69
CA GLN A 64 9.17 -5.34 31.10
C GLN A 64 8.73 -6.42 30.10
N GLU A 65 7.46 -6.40 29.69
CA GLU A 65 6.94 -7.28 28.65
C GLU A 65 7.72 -7.14 27.33
N GLY A 66 7.99 -5.89 26.91
CA GLY A 66 8.77 -5.60 25.70
C GLY A 66 10.18 -6.20 25.73
N LYS A 67 10.83 -6.23 26.90
CA LYS A 67 12.14 -6.88 27.07
C LYS A 67 12.07 -8.39 26.92
N GLU A 68 11.10 -9.02 27.55
CA GLU A 68 10.93 -10.48 27.53
C GLU A 68 10.66 -10.97 26.11
N ARG A 69 9.76 -10.28 25.40
CA ARG A 69 9.49 -10.53 23.98
C ARG A 69 10.71 -10.30 23.11
N LEU A 70 11.43 -9.19 23.33
CA LEU A 70 12.62 -8.89 22.54
C LEU A 70 13.72 -9.95 22.73
N LYS A 71 13.95 -10.43 23.95
CA LYS A 71 14.86 -11.56 24.22
C LYS A 71 14.46 -12.80 23.44
N HIS A 72 13.16 -13.14 23.47
CA HIS A 72 12.63 -14.28 22.73
C HIS A 72 12.85 -14.12 21.22
N LEU A 73 12.50 -12.96 20.64
CA LEU A 73 12.69 -12.69 19.20
C LEU A 73 14.16 -12.75 18.77
N LEU A 74 15.07 -12.18 19.55
CA LEU A 74 16.50 -12.18 19.22
C LEU A 74 17.12 -13.59 19.21
N SER A 75 16.49 -14.57 19.86
CA SER A 75 16.93 -15.98 19.82
C SER A 75 16.70 -16.67 18.47
N PHE A 76 15.89 -16.09 17.57
CA PHE A 76 15.65 -16.58 16.22
C PHE A 76 16.70 -16.11 15.20
N ARG A 77 17.77 -15.46 15.68
CA ARG A 77 18.91 -15.06 14.85
C ARG A 77 19.66 -16.32 14.39
N ASN A 78 19.92 -16.43 13.08
CA ASN A 78 20.76 -17.51 12.56
C ASN A 78 22.27 -17.23 12.76
N GLU A 79 23.12 -18.19 12.41
CA GLU A 79 24.59 -18.07 12.54
C GLU A 79 25.18 -16.92 11.71
N GLU A 80 24.55 -16.57 10.59
CA GLU A 80 24.92 -15.43 9.73
C GLU A 80 24.45 -14.08 10.29
N GLY A 81 23.74 -14.09 11.42
CA GLY A 81 23.21 -12.92 12.07
C GLY A 81 21.95 -12.33 11.44
N ARG A 82 21.24 -13.12 10.63
CA ARG A 82 19.99 -12.75 9.94
C ARG A 82 18.77 -13.26 10.69
N PHE A 83 17.64 -12.59 10.47
CA PHE A 83 16.34 -12.98 11.01
C PHE A 83 15.42 -13.51 9.91
N PRO A 84 14.51 -14.44 10.22
CA PRO A 84 13.54 -14.91 9.25
C PRO A 84 12.45 -13.85 9.00
N VAL A 85 11.78 -13.92 7.85
CA VAL A 85 10.61 -13.05 7.57
C VAL A 85 9.44 -13.45 8.48
N TYR A 86 9.19 -14.75 8.56
CA TYR A 86 8.25 -15.37 9.50
C TYR A 86 8.98 -16.40 10.35
N LEU A 87 8.67 -16.50 11.64
CA LEU A 87 9.44 -17.36 12.56
C LEU A 87 9.48 -18.84 12.15
N HIS A 88 8.46 -19.34 11.44
CA HIS A 88 8.45 -20.73 10.94
C HIS A 88 9.37 -20.97 9.72
N GLN A 89 9.97 -19.92 9.13
CA GLN A 89 10.85 -20.01 7.95
C GLN A 89 12.35 -20.03 8.32
N TYR A 90 12.70 -20.70 9.42
CA TYR A 90 13.98 -20.64 10.15
C TYR A 90 15.28 -20.75 9.32
N SER A 91 15.23 -21.16 8.03
CA SER A 91 16.40 -21.30 7.14
C SER A 91 16.61 -20.19 6.11
N LYS A 92 15.65 -19.28 5.88
CA LYS A 92 15.74 -18.21 4.86
C LYS A 92 15.80 -16.83 5.52
N GLY A 93 16.83 -16.60 6.34
CA GLY A 93 17.04 -15.30 6.96
C GLY A 93 17.22 -14.21 5.92
N ILE A 94 16.43 -13.13 6.00
CA ILE A 94 16.64 -11.92 5.19
C ILE A 94 17.24 -10.87 6.12
N GLY A 95 18.50 -10.52 5.89
CA GLY A 95 19.08 -9.31 6.46
C GLY A 95 18.46 -8.11 5.77
N SER A 96 17.34 -7.59 6.30
CA SER A 96 16.67 -6.44 5.73
C SER A 96 16.70 -5.27 6.71
N TYR A 97 16.83 -4.04 6.18
CA TYR A 97 16.67 -2.80 6.95
C TYR A 97 15.39 -2.78 7.77
N ARG A 98 14.34 -3.45 7.25
CA ARG A 98 13.04 -3.60 7.89
C ARG A 98 13.15 -4.18 9.31
N THR A 99 13.97 -5.19 9.56
CA THR A 99 14.11 -5.78 10.91
C THR A 99 15.05 -4.99 11.81
N MET A 100 16.09 -4.36 11.26
CA MET A 100 17.05 -3.60 12.05
C MET A 100 16.50 -2.27 12.55
N TYR A 101 15.57 -1.65 11.83
CA TYR A 101 15.10 -0.31 12.18
C TYR A 101 14.35 -0.23 13.52
N PRO A 102 13.37 -1.12 13.83
CA PRO A 102 12.82 -1.18 15.18
C PRO A 102 13.88 -1.37 16.26
N LEU A 103 14.86 -2.25 16.03
CA LEU A 103 15.96 -2.52 16.97
C LEU A 103 16.84 -1.29 17.21
N PHE A 104 17.16 -0.56 16.14
CA PHE A 104 17.88 0.70 16.21
C PHE A 104 17.13 1.73 17.06
N LEU A 105 15.81 1.89 16.84
CA LEU A 105 14.99 2.81 17.62
C LEU A 105 14.93 2.39 19.10
N ILE A 106 14.88 1.08 19.37
CA ILE A 106 14.92 0.53 20.74
C ILE A 106 16.25 0.89 21.43
N ASP A 107 17.42 0.59 20.83
CA ASP A 107 18.71 0.95 21.44
C ASP A 107 18.89 2.46 21.58
N LYS A 108 18.56 3.23 20.53
CA LYS A 108 18.74 4.69 20.53
C LYS A 108 17.96 5.35 21.67
N TYR A 109 16.65 5.10 21.75
CA TYR A 109 15.77 5.86 22.63
C TYR A 109 15.53 5.20 23.99
N PHE A 110 15.68 3.88 24.10
CA PHE A 110 15.29 3.13 25.30
C PHE A 110 16.46 2.40 25.98
N HIS A 111 17.71 2.65 25.57
CA HIS A 111 18.87 2.00 26.20
C HIS A 111 18.93 2.13 27.73
N LYS A 112 18.45 3.24 28.31
CA LYS A 112 18.51 3.44 29.77
C LYS A 112 17.65 2.47 30.56
N VAL A 113 16.61 1.94 29.93
CA VAL A 113 15.70 0.98 30.58
C VAL A 113 16.04 -0.46 30.21
N ILE A 114 17.03 -0.71 29.33
CA ILE A 114 17.42 -2.05 28.85
C ILE A 114 18.71 -2.48 29.56
N GLU A 115 18.72 -3.67 30.14
CA GLU A 115 19.91 -4.23 30.76
C GLU A 115 21.02 -4.56 29.74
N GLU A 116 22.27 -4.42 30.16
CA GLU A 116 23.43 -4.53 29.27
C GLU A 116 23.51 -5.85 28.48
N PRO A 117 23.17 -7.04 29.02
CA PRO A 117 23.16 -8.26 28.22
C PRO A 117 22.22 -8.20 27.01
N LEU A 118 21.00 -7.72 27.21
CA LEU A 118 20.02 -7.56 26.11
C LEU A 118 20.46 -6.45 25.14
N ARG A 119 21.00 -5.35 25.66
CA ARG A 119 21.51 -4.25 24.84
C ARG A 119 22.66 -4.69 23.93
N SER A 120 23.59 -5.48 24.46
CA SER A 120 24.69 -6.07 23.69
C SER A 120 24.16 -6.94 22.56
N GLU A 121 23.14 -7.77 22.81
CA GLU A 121 22.49 -8.56 21.77
C GLU A 121 21.83 -7.69 20.69
N ILE A 122 21.13 -6.60 21.06
CA ILE A 122 20.56 -5.66 20.07
C ILE A 122 21.67 -5.10 19.17
N ARG A 123 22.77 -4.62 19.76
CA ARG A 123 23.88 -3.99 19.03
C ARG A 123 24.62 -4.94 18.10
N LYS A 124 24.75 -6.22 18.47
CA LYS A 124 25.31 -7.25 17.57
C LYS A 124 24.50 -7.42 16.28
N ASN A 125 23.25 -6.96 16.24
CA ASN A 125 22.37 -7.05 15.09
C ASN A 125 22.34 -5.76 14.24
N LEU A 126 22.92 -4.65 14.72
CA LEU A 126 22.99 -3.38 14.01
C LEU A 126 24.28 -3.30 13.17
N THR A 127 24.40 -4.14 12.14
CA THR A 127 25.66 -4.34 11.38
C THR A 127 25.73 -3.61 10.03
N LEU A 128 24.59 -3.15 9.50
CA LEU A 128 24.51 -2.37 8.26
C LEU A 128 24.57 -0.87 8.55
N PRO A 129 24.94 -0.02 7.57
CA PRO A 129 24.87 1.43 7.74
C PRO A 129 23.46 1.80 8.17
N LEU A 130 23.33 2.26 9.42
CA LEU A 130 22.06 2.64 9.97
C LEU A 130 21.53 3.84 9.16
N PRO A 131 20.20 3.97 9.03
CA PRO A 131 19.64 5.15 8.40
C PRO A 131 20.19 6.42 9.08
N PRO A 132 20.35 7.52 8.32
CA PRO A 132 21.00 8.73 8.83
C PRO A 132 20.47 9.12 10.20
N GLU A 133 21.39 9.46 11.12
CA GLU A 133 21.10 9.67 12.54
C GLU A 133 20.06 10.78 12.79
N GLU A 134 19.89 11.67 11.81
CA GLU A 134 19.03 12.84 11.83
C GLU A 134 17.72 12.60 11.05
N ILE A 135 16.83 11.78 11.62
CA ILE A 135 15.39 11.89 11.30
C ILE A 135 14.84 12.99 12.21
N THR A 136 14.73 14.20 11.66
CA THR A 136 14.46 15.44 12.41
C THR A 136 13.00 15.87 12.37
N ASN A 137 12.19 15.25 11.50
CA ASN A 137 10.77 15.58 11.31
C ASN A 137 9.92 14.36 10.90
N SER A 138 8.60 14.49 11.01
CA SER A 138 7.64 13.41 10.68
C SER A 138 7.67 13.02 9.20
N LYS A 139 8.06 13.94 8.31
CA LYS A 139 8.19 13.68 6.87
C LYS A 139 9.38 12.75 6.60
N GLU A 140 10.55 13.01 7.18
CA GLU A 140 11.72 12.12 7.10
C GLU A 140 11.45 10.74 7.70
N ALA A 141 10.69 10.67 8.80
CA ALA A 141 10.26 9.39 9.37
C ALA A 141 9.32 8.63 8.40
N GLY A 142 8.41 9.36 7.74
CA GLY A 142 7.53 8.85 6.69
C GLY A 142 8.28 8.25 5.52
N LEU A 143 9.25 9.01 5.04
CA LEU A 143 10.16 8.66 3.96
C LEU A 143 11.05 7.46 4.33
N MET A 144 11.55 7.39 5.57
CA MET A 144 12.32 6.24 6.04
C MET A 144 11.46 4.98 6.11
N ALA A 145 10.25 5.07 6.67
CA ALA A 145 9.34 3.93 6.70
C ALA A 145 8.91 3.47 5.30
N LEU A 146 8.70 4.42 4.38
CA LEU A 146 8.57 4.20 2.95
C LEU A 146 9.75 3.39 2.39
N HIS A 147 10.99 3.84 2.62
CA HIS A 147 12.19 3.16 2.17
C HIS A 147 12.31 1.74 2.76
N LEU A 148 11.93 1.56 4.03
CA LEU A 148 11.93 0.27 4.71
C LEU A 148 10.88 -0.70 4.18
N VAL A 149 9.76 -0.19 3.67
CA VAL A 149 8.67 -0.99 3.08
C VAL A 149 8.91 -1.22 1.58
N CYS A 150 9.51 -0.28 0.87
CA CYS A 150 9.66 -0.27 -0.59
C CYS A 150 10.98 -0.88 -1.10
N HIS A 151 11.60 -1.81 -0.37
CA HIS A 151 12.67 -2.71 -0.84
C HIS A 151 13.62 -2.12 -1.91
N ASP A 152 14.53 -1.22 -1.50
CA ASP A 152 15.65 -0.69 -2.30
C ASP A 152 15.36 0.47 -3.29
N HIS A 153 14.17 1.07 -3.25
CA HIS A 153 13.91 2.26 -4.06
C HIS A 153 14.53 3.54 -3.46
N PRO A 154 15.14 4.42 -4.28
CA PRO A 154 15.63 5.72 -3.85
C PRO A 154 14.49 6.59 -3.31
N LEU A 155 14.74 7.31 -2.22
CA LEU A 155 13.74 8.12 -1.53
C LEU A 155 13.06 9.15 -2.44
N ASP A 156 13.84 9.81 -3.30
CA ASP A 156 13.36 10.84 -4.21
C ASP A 156 12.38 10.31 -5.27
N SER A 157 12.44 8.99 -5.57
CA SER A 157 11.49 8.34 -6.47
C SER A 157 10.11 8.13 -5.84
N LEU A 158 10.00 8.21 -4.50
CA LEU A 158 8.78 7.92 -3.76
C LEU A 158 7.89 9.16 -3.59
N PHE A 159 8.48 10.36 -3.61
CA PHE A 159 7.78 11.61 -3.35
C PHE A 159 6.68 11.95 -4.37
N PRO A 160 6.91 11.80 -5.70
CA PRO A 160 5.89 12.08 -6.71
C PRO A 160 4.69 11.14 -6.65
N LEU A 161 4.79 10.06 -5.89
CA LEU A 161 3.76 9.02 -5.82
C LEU A 161 2.71 9.32 -4.76
N TRP A 162 2.87 10.37 -3.95
CA TRP A 162 1.87 10.79 -2.98
C TRP A 162 0.91 11.83 -3.59
N ASP A 163 -0.38 11.50 -3.58
CA ASP A 163 -1.46 12.41 -3.94
C ASP A 163 -1.89 13.21 -2.70
N PHE A 164 -1.43 14.46 -2.60
CA PHE A 164 -1.73 15.34 -1.47
C PHE A 164 -3.19 15.79 -1.43
N GLU A 165 -3.88 15.85 -2.57
CA GLU A 165 -5.27 16.30 -2.64
C GLU A 165 -6.20 15.21 -2.11
N ASN A 166 -5.93 13.96 -2.51
CA ASN A 166 -6.72 12.79 -2.09
C ASN A 166 -6.15 12.07 -0.86
N GLU A 167 -5.04 12.55 -0.30
CA GLU A 167 -4.34 11.99 0.86
C GLU A 167 -4.00 10.50 0.69
N LEU A 168 -3.41 10.14 -0.45
CA LEU A 168 -3.28 8.76 -0.87
C LEU A 168 -1.96 8.46 -1.58
N TYR A 169 -1.35 7.33 -1.24
CA TYR A 169 -0.20 6.82 -1.97
C TYR A 169 -0.65 6.12 -3.26
N SER A 170 -0.02 6.47 -4.36
CA SER A 170 -0.33 6.01 -5.73
C SER A 170 0.85 5.29 -6.39
N GLY A 171 1.83 4.89 -5.60
CA GLY A 171 3.08 4.35 -6.10
C GLY A 171 2.98 2.97 -6.73
N PRO A 172 3.88 2.64 -7.68
CA PRO A 172 3.91 1.34 -8.34
C PRO A 172 4.21 0.18 -7.37
N LEU A 173 4.70 0.49 -6.17
CA LEU A 173 5.13 -0.48 -5.15
C LEU A 173 4.12 -0.71 -4.04
N GLY A 174 2.99 0.02 -4.05
CA GLY A 174 1.85 -0.35 -3.23
C GLY A 174 1.06 -1.38 -4.02
N ASP A 175 1.07 -2.64 -3.57
CA ASP A 175 -0.13 -3.45 -3.76
C ASP A 175 -1.24 -2.68 -3.05
N GLU A 176 -1.93 -1.78 -3.76
CA GLU A 176 -3.11 -1.08 -3.25
C GLU A 176 -4.16 -2.15 -3.03
N ARG A 177 -4.06 -2.83 -1.89
CA ARG A 177 -4.97 -3.89 -1.53
C ARG A 177 -6.30 -3.27 -1.26
N GLN A 178 -7.31 -3.94 -1.75
CA GLN A 178 -8.67 -3.57 -1.46
C GLN A 178 -9.37 -4.72 -0.77
N ARG A 179 -10.22 -4.34 0.18
CA ARG A 179 -11.08 -5.25 0.89
C ARG A 179 -12.52 -4.80 0.74
N LYS A 180 -13.34 -5.66 0.13
CA LYS A 180 -14.76 -5.35 -0.13
C LYS A 180 -14.98 -4.01 -0.85
N GLY A 181 -14.06 -3.64 -1.74
CA GLY A 181 -14.08 -2.36 -2.47
C GLY A 181 -13.44 -1.16 -1.76
N GLU A 182 -13.11 -1.27 -0.47
CA GLU A 182 -12.38 -0.21 0.25
C GLU A 182 -10.87 -0.40 0.09
N ILE A 183 -10.13 0.67 -0.20
CA ILE A 183 -8.66 0.66 -0.18
C ILE A 183 -8.19 0.46 1.27
N GLU A 184 -7.36 -0.56 1.49
CA GLU A 184 -6.81 -0.87 2.81
C GLU A 184 -5.99 0.30 3.37
N THR A 185 -5.96 0.40 4.70
CA THR A 185 -5.16 1.39 5.40
C THR A 185 -3.68 1.07 5.17
N THR A 186 -2.95 2.04 4.64
CA THR A 186 -1.52 1.92 4.40
C THR A 186 -0.73 2.61 5.51
N LEU A 187 0.58 2.35 5.56
CA LEU A 187 1.45 3.02 6.54
C LEU A 187 1.46 4.55 6.32
N PHE A 188 1.21 4.99 5.09
CA PHE A 188 1.14 6.40 4.76
C PHE A 188 -0.07 7.11 5.36
N ASP A 189 -1.21 6.43 5.42
CA ASP A 189 -2.41 6.95 6.07
C ASP A 189 -2.10 7.36 7.52
N LEU A 190 -1.22 6.61 8.20
CA LEU A 190 -0.76 6.90 9.56
C LEU A 190 0.19 8.11 9.61
N PHE A 191 1.10 8.22 8.65
CA PHE A 191 2.05 9.35 8.59
C PHE A 191 1.35 10.69 8.37
N MET A 192 0.32 10.68 7.55
CA MET A 192 -0.38 11.90 7.18
C MET A 192 -1.47 12.27 8.18
N GLY A 193 -1.95 11.30 8.97
CA GLY A 193 -2.78 11.58 10.14
C GLY A 193 -4.15 12.18 9.82
N HIS A 194 -4.63 12.04 8.59
CA HIS A 194 -5.87 12.67 8.11
C HIS A 194 -6.90 11.67 7.55
N SER A 195 -6.50 10.41 7.37
CA SER A 195 -7.36 9.39 6.79
C SER A 195 -8.31 8.81 7.85
N PRO A 196 -9.65 8.89 7.70
CA PRO A 196 -10.57 8.27 8.65
C PRO A 196 -10.37 6.74 8.78
N ARG A 197 -9.69 6.11 7.81
CA ARG A 197 -9.40 4.68 7.78
C ARG A 197 -8.46 4.23 8.90
N ILE A 198 -7.61 5.12 9.43
CA ILE A 198 -6.70 4.80 10.56
C ILE A 198 -7.41 4.72 11.91
N LEU A 199 -8.70 5.09 11.97
CA LEU A 199 -9.45 4.97 13.22
C LEU A 199 -9.89 3.53 13.49
N LYS A 200 -9.88 2.66 12.47
CA LYS A 200 -10.21 1.25 12.61
C LYS A 200 -8.93 0.46 12.92
N PRO A 201 -8.89 -0.39 13.97
CA PRO A 201 -7.71 -1.20 14.27
C PRO A 201 -7.30 -2.05 13.08
N HIS A 202 -6.05 -1.90 12.62
CA HIS A 202 -5.49 -2.56 11.46
C HIS A 202 -4.05 -3.02 11.76
N PRO A 203 -3.57 -4.15 11.22
CA PRO A 203 -2.19 -4.64 11.41
C PRO A 203 -1.12 -3.59 11.11
N ILE A 204 -1.38 -2.72 10.14
CA ILE A 204 -0.49 -1.61 9.78
C ILE A 204 -0.23 -0.65 10.95
N HIS A 205 -1.12 -0.59 11.94
CA HIS A 205 -0.90 0.22 13.15
C HIS A 205 0.29 -0.25 13.97
N LEU A 206 0.68 -1.54 13.88
CA LEU A 206 1.94 -1.99 14.47
C LEU A 206 3.12 -1.19 13.92
N HIS A 207 3.09 -0.84 12.64
CA HIS A 207 4.13 -0.03 12.01
C HIS A 207 4.04 1.45 12.40
N ALA A 208 2.94 1.91 13.02
CA ALA A 208 2.85 3.27 13.57
C ALA A 208 3.93 3.51 14.64
N SER A 209 4.40 2.43 15.29
CA SER A 209 5.54 2.47 16.20
C SER A 209 6.86 2.86 15.55
N LEU A 210 6.96 2.91 14.22
CA LEU A 210 8.14 3.41 13.52
C LEU A 210 8.11 4.93 13.35
N VAL A 211 6.93 5.54 13.47
CA VAL A 211 6.75 6.99 13.31
C VAL A 211 7.30 7.67 14.55
N PHE A 212 8.50 8.25 14.47
CA PHE A 212 9.01 9.08 15.56
C PHE A 212 8.34 10.46 15.46
N PRO A 213 7.68 10.94 16.52
CA PRO A 213 7.27 12.32 16.53
C PRO A 213 8.50 13.20 16.75
N SER A 214 8.98 13.89 15.73
CA SER A 214 9.82 15.04 16.02
C SER A 214 9.00 16.08 16.78
N GLU A 215 9.60 16.64 17.82
CA GLU A 215 9.00 17.71 18.61
C GLU A 215 9.03 19.07 17.86
N ASN A 216 9.67 19.12 16.69
CA ASN A 216 9.99 20.35 15.97
C ASN A 216 9.16 20.54 14.70
N ASN A 217 7.83 20.57 14.80
CA ASN A 217 7.01 21.06 13.69
C ASN A 217 6.79 22.58 13.79
N LYS A 218 7.81 23.35 13.40
CA LYS A 218 7.53 24.65 12.78
C LYS A 218 6.80 24.35 11.47
N LYS A 219 5.60 24.90 11.30
CA LYS A 219 4.74 24.71 10.13
C LYS A 219 5.49 25.13 8.85
N THR A 220 6.07 24.18 8.14
CA THR A 220 6.47 24.38 6.75
C THR A 220 5.64 23.43 5.91
N SER A 221 4.59 23.96 5.28
CA SER A 221 3.92 23.29 4.17
C SER A 221 4.67 23.65 2.89
N PRO A 222 5.34 22.72 2.20
CA PRO A 222 5.74 22.97 0.83
C PRO A 222 4.56 22.65 -0.09
N VAL A 223 4.23 23.61 -0.94
CA VAL A 223 3.37 23.41 -2.12
C VAL A 223 4.22 22.68 -3.16
N ILE A 224 3.80 21.48 -3.57
CA ILE A 224 4.43 20.77 -4.68
C ILE A 224 3.35 20.51 -5.71
N SER A 225 3.39 21.29 -6.79
CA SER A 225 2.57 21.12 -7.98
C SER A 225 3.32 20.23 -8.96
N GLY A 226 2.90 18.97 -9.08
CA GLY A 226 3.38 18.09 -10.12
C GLY A 226 2.47 16.88 -10.20
N SER A 227 1.90 16.62 -11.37
CA SER A 227 1.23 15.35 -11.64
C SER A 227 2.27 14.22 -11.58
N PRO A 228 2.00 13.10 -10.89
CA PRO A 228 2.89 11.95 -10.88
C PRO A 228 3.14 11.50 -12.33
N LYS A 229 4.41 11.43 -12.76
CA LYS A 229 4.75 10.73 -14.00
C LYS A 229 4.71 9.23 -13.70
N PRO A 230 3.93 8.41 -14.45
CA PRO A 230 3.95 6.97 -14.28
C PRO A 230 5.32 6.45 -14.76
N VAL A 231 6.18 6.07 -13.82
CA VAL A 231 7.47 5.44 -14.12
C VAL A 231 7.57 4.17 -13.29
N GLY A 232 7.36 3.02 -13.94
CA GLY A 232 7.62 1.70 -13.36
C GLY A 232 6.54 0.66 -13.66
N LYS A 233 6.94 -0.61 -13.58
CA LYS A 233 6.06 -1.81 -13.60
C LYS A 233 5.20 -1.85 -12.33
N GLY A 234 4.34 -0.85 -12.15
CA GLY A 234 3.40 -0.79 -11.05
C GLY A 234 2.22 -1.72 -11.27
N TYR A 235 1.58 -2.10 -10.16
CA TYR A 235 0.33 -2.86 -10.19
C TYR A 235 -0.77 -2.17 -11.03
N HIS A 236 -0.77 -0.84 -11.06
CA HIS A 236 -1.69 -0.02 -11.84
C HIS A 236 -0.96 0.64 -13.02
N LEU A 237 -1.34 0.28 -14.24
CA LEU A 237 -0.82 0.88 -15.48
C LEU A 237 -1.32 2.32 -15.67
N TYR A 238 -2.52 2.60 -15.18
CA TYR A 238 -3.14 3.92 -15.19
C TYR A 238 -3.97 4.06 -13.91
N ARG A 239 -4.04 5.27 -13.37
CA ARG A 239 -4.78 5.54 -12.14
C ARG A 239 -5.27 6.97 -12.10
N LYS A 240 -6.56 7.11 -11.78
CA LYS A 240 -7.20 8.38 -11.45
C LYS A 240 -8.03 8.20 -10.18
N VAL A 241 -7.90 9.13 -9.26
CA VAL A 241 -8.60 9.12 -7.98
C VAL A 241 -9.26 10.46 -7.74
N TRP A 242 -10.43 10.44 -7.13
CA TRP A 242 -11.11 11.64 -6.68
C TRP A 242 -11.97 11.32 -5.46
N LYS A 243 -12.14 12.30 -4.58
CA LYS A 243 -12.90 12.16 -3.35
C LYS A 243 -14.28 12.78 -3.48
N GLU A 244 -15.27 12.12 -2.90
CA GLU A 244 -16.64 12.61 -2.70
C GLU A 244 -16.98 12.41 -1.22
N ASP A 245 -17.10 13.50 -0.46
CA ASP A 245 -17.27 13.46 0.99
C ASP A 245 -16.24 12.55 1.71
N SER A 246 -16.70 11.41 2.24
CA SER A 246 -15.88 10.38 2.88
C SER A 246 -15.54 9.20 1.97
N HIS A 247 -16.13 9.15 0.78
CA HIS A 247 -15.94 8.08 -0.20
C HIS A 247 -14.83 8.44 -1.19
N LEU A 248 -14.05 7.44 -1.56
CA LEU A 248 -12.93 7.60 -2.48
C LEU A 248 -13.23 6.82 -3.76
N HIS A 249 -13.35 7.55 -4.86
CA HIS A 249 -13.55 6.94 -6.16
C HIS A 249 -12.24 6.71 -6.89
N THR A 250 -12.21 5.64 -7.68
CA THR A 250 -11.03 5.27 -8.45
C THR A 250 -11.39 4.90 -9.89
N LEU A 251 -10.51 5.18 -10.83
CA LEU A 251 -10.49 4.61 -12.16
C LEU A 251 -9.07 4.10 -12.41
N VAL A 252 -8.89 2.78 -12.44
CA VAL A 252 -7.57 2.17 -12.52
C VAL A 252 -7.48 1.19 -13.67
N CYS A 253 -6.35 1.15 -14.35
CA CYS A 253 -6.03 0.06 -15.27
C CYS A 253 -5.07 -0.91 -14.58
N GLN A 254 -5.39 -2.20 -14.62
CA GLN A 254 -4.53 -3.26 -14.07
C GLN A 254 -4.40 -4.35 -15.12
N ASP A 255 -3.20 -4.51 -15.69
CA ASP A 255 -2.85 -5.62 -16.56
C ASP A 255 -1.36 -5.99 -16.39
N LYS A 256 -1.02 -7.27 -16.55
CA LYS A 256 0.35 -7.78 -16.39
C LYS A 256 1.15 -7.81 -17.69
N ASN A 257 0.48 -7.74 -18.84
CA ASN A 257 1.07 -7.96 -20.17
C ASN A 257 1.08 -6.71 -21.05
N ILE A 258 0.50 -5.61 -20.57
CA ILE A 258 0.48 -4.32 -21.28
C ILE A 258 1.53 -3.40 -20.68
N ILE A 259 2.25 -2.70 -21.57
CA ILE A 259 3.16 -1.62 -21.18
C ILE A 259 2.40 -0.31 -21.29
N CYS A 260 2.54 0.57 -20.30
CA CYS A 260 1.90 1.89 -20.31
C CYS A 260 2.94 3.00 -20.23
N GLU A 261 2.84 3.98 -21.13
CA GLU A 261 3.64 5.20 -21.19
C GLU A 261 2.69 6.41 -21.14
N GLY A 262 2.47 6.96 -19.95
CA GLY A 262 1.48 8.02 -19.75
C GLY A 262 0.05 7.48 -19.88
N GLN A 263 -0.60 7.81 -20.99
CA GLN A 263 -1.94 7.32 -21.35
C GLN A 263 -1.92 6.38 -22.57
N ILE A 264 -0.73 5.97 -23.02
CA ILE A 264 -0.53 5.11 -24.18
C ILE A 264 -0.23 3.68 -23.72
N PHE A 265 -1.06 2.74 -24.14
CA PHE A 265 -1.01 1.32 -23.82
C PHE A 265 -0.50 0.55 -25.03
N THR A 266 0.65 -0.10 -24.87
CA THR A 266 1.28 -0.94 -25.89
C THR A 266 0.90 -2.39 -25.66
N TYR A 267 0.26 -2.98 -26.67
CA TYR A 267 -0.22 -4.36 -26.60
C TYR A 267 0.92 -5.35 -26.91
N PRO A 268 0.89 -6.57 -26.34
CA PRO A 268 1.85 -7.60 -26.69
C PRO A 268 1.68 -8.05 -28.14
N GLU A 269 2.76 -8.54 -28.77
CA GLU A 269 2.71 -9.02 -30.16
C GLU A 269 1.74 -10.19 -30.35
N VAL A 270 1.63 -11.06 -29.32
CA VAL A 270 0.74 -12.22 -29.33
C VAL A 270 -0.69 -11.78 -29.01
N ILE A 271 -1.60 -12.06 -29.95
CA ILE A 271 -3.04 -11.92 -29.73
C ILE A 271 -3.50 -13.09 -28.86
N PRO A 272 -4.18 -12.86 -27.71
CA PRO A 272 -4.65 -13.95 -26.87
C PRO A 272 -5.66 -14.83 -27.62
N ASP A 273 -5.47 -16.15 -27.54
CA ASP A 273 -6.32 -17.16 -28.21
C ASP A 273 -7.71 -17.33 -27.54
N GLU A 274 -7.84 -16.85 -26.30
CA GLU A 274 -9.07 -16.99 -25.53
C GLU A 274 -10.16 -16.00 -25.99
N LYS A 275 -11.22 -16.54 -26.60
CA LYS A 275 -12.43 -15.81 -27.04
C LYS A 275 -13.03 -14.82 -26.03
N ASN A 276 -12.72 -14.95 -24.74
CA ASN A 276 -13.29 -14.15 -23.64
C ASN A 276 -12.27 -13.28 -22.89
N ARG A 277 -11.00 -13.25 -23.31
CA ARG A 277 -9.99 -12.48 -22.60
C ARG A 277 -10.04 -11.01 -23.00
N MET A 278 -10.34 -10.16 -22.03
CA MET A 278 -10.12 -8.71 -22.17
C MET A 278 -8.61 -8.48 -22.13
N GLU A 279 -8.10 -7.76 -23.12
CA GLU A 279 -6.66 -7.45 -23.22
C GLU A 279 -6.30 -6.24 -22.37
N LEU A 280 -7.17 -5.22 -22.34
CA LEU A 280 -6.99 -4.02 -21.53
C LEU A 280 -8.22 -3.84 -20.66
N THR A 281 -8.02 -3.74 -19.34
CA THR A 281 -9.13 -3.63 -18.40
C THR A 281 -8.94 -2.46 -17.46
N PHE A 282 -9.98 -1.64 -17.35
CA PHE A 282 -10.12 -0.62 -16.33
C PHE A 282 -11.17 -1.02 -15.29
N TYR A 283 -11.00 -0.55 -14.07
CA TYR A 283 -11.87 -0.80 -12.93
C TYR A 283 -12.24 0.50 -12.26
N THR A 284 -13.50 0.62 -11.83
CA THR A 284 -13.97 1.73 -11.00
C THR A 284 -14.95 1.23 -9.95
N ASP A 285 -14.88 1.78 -8.74
CA ASP A 285 -15.68 1.36 -7.59
C ASP A 285 -17.18 1.45 -7.87
N ARG A 286 -17.98 0.56 -7.28
CA ARG A 286 -19.43 0.54 -7.42
C ARG A 286 -20.11 1.30 -6.29
N ALA A 287 -19.84 2.61 -6.20
CA ALA A 287 -20.52 3.49 -5.24
C ALA A 287 -21.99 3.74 -5.62
N ASP A 288 -22.81 3.99 -4.60
CA ASP A 288 -24.20 4.42 -4.80
C ASP A 288 -24.25 5.76 -5.56
N GLY A 289 -25.20 5.88 -6.48
CA GLY A 289 -25.32 7.07 -7.35
C GLY A 289 -24.33 7.10 -8.51
N LYS A 290 -23.31 6.23 -8.56
CA LYS A 290 -22.41 6.15 -9.71
C LYS A 290 -23.11 5.51 -10.91
N THR A 291 -22.96 6.13 -12.08
CA THR A 291 -23.46 5.61 -13.36
C THR A 291 -22.36 5.66 -14.42
N ILE A 292 -22.32 4.64 -15.29
CA ILE A 292 -21.46 4.64 -16.49
C ILE A 292 -22.36 4.74 -17.73
N LEU A 293 -22.05 5.69 -18.60
CA LEU A 293 -22.76 5.92 -19.87
C LEU A 293 -21.80 5.79 -21.05
N ILE A 294 -22.34 5.35 -22.19
CA ILE A 294 -21.65 5.25 -23.49
C ILE A 294 -22.37 6.20 -24.43
N ASN A 295 -21.66 7.21 -24.95
CA ASN A 295 -22.22 8.29 -25.76
C ASN A 295 -23.43 9.00 -25.10
N GLY A 296 -23.43 9.09 -23.77
CA GLY A 296 -24.51 9.71 -23.00
C GLY A 296 -25.71 8.80 -22.72
N GLU A 297 -25.70 7.55 -23.18
CA GLU A 297 -26.77 6.58 -22.97
C GLU A 297 -26.32 5.39 -22.12
N LYS A 298 -27.27 4.67 -21.52
CA LYS A 298 -26.96 3.42 -20.82
C LYS A 298 -26.67 2.33 -21.84
N GLY A 299 -25.50 1.70 -21.73
CA GLY A 299 -25.12 0.58 -22.57
C GLY A 299 -24.09 -0.30 -21.88
N THR A 300 -23.84 -1.48 -22.44
CA THR A 300 -22.83 -2.44 -21.93
C THR A 300 -21.77 -2.79 -22.97
N VAL A 301 -21.86 -2.25 -24.17
CA VAL A 301 -20.95 -2.53 -25.29
C VAL A 301 -20.58 -1.20 -25.95
N PHE A 302 -19.30 -1.01 -26.25
CA PHE A 302 -18.78 0.18 -26.93
C PHE A 302 -17.72 -0.19 -27.96
N LYS A 303 -17.39 0.76 -28.84
CA LYS A 303 -16.29 0.70 -29.80
C LYS A 303 -15.24 1.76 -29.46
N LEU A 304 -14.07 1.68 -30.10
CA LEU A 304 -13.11 2.79 -30.03
C LEU A 304 -13.75 4.06 -30.60
N GLY A 305 -13.43 5.22 -30.02
CA GLY A 305 -14.04 6.50 -30.34
C GLY A 305 -15.36 6.79 -29.61
N ASP A 306 -16.07 5.78 -29.07
CA ASP A 306 -17.22 6.04 -28.21
C ASP A 306 -16.77 6.76 -26.92
N VAL A 307 -17.60 7.68 -26.45
CA VAL A 307 -17.33 8.45 -25.22
C VAL A 307 -17.87 7.69 -24.03
N ILE A 308 -16.97 7.27 -23.14
CA ILE A 308 -17.34 6.65 -21.87
C ILE A 308 -17.37 7.75 -20.81
N SER A 309 -18.50 7.85 -20.11
CA SER A 309 -18.69 8.79 -19.01
C SER A 309 -18.86 8.04 -17.70
N VAL A 310 -17.96 8.22 -16.75
CA VAL A 310 -18.12 7.77 -15.35
C VAL A 310 -18.64 8.95 -14.54
N ILE A 311 -19.89 8.85 -14.09
CA ILE A 311 -20.60 9.93 -13.41
C ILE A 311 -20.77 9.56 -11.95
N THR A 312 -20.23 10.37 -11.05
CA THR A 312 -20.53 10.39 -9.61
C THR A 312 -21.22 11.72 -9.27
N PRO A 313 -21.92 11.85 -8.12
CA PRO A 313 -22.54 13.12 -7.74
C PRO A 313 -21.55 14.30 -7.72
N ALA A 314 -20.30 14.08 -7.32
CA ALA A 314 -19.26 15.10 -7.24
C ALA A 314 -18.50 15.34 -8.56
N LYS A 315 -18.44 14.37 -9.48
CA LYS A 315 -17.57 14.45 -10.66
C LYS A 315 -18.06 13.63 -11.84
N THR A 316 -17.90 14.18 -13.04
CA THR A 316 -18.03 13.41 -14.29
C THR A 316 -16.66 13.30 -14.95
N LEU A 317 -16.21 12.07 -15.18
CA LEU A 317 -15.02 11.77 -15.99
C LEU A 317 -15.46 11.31 -17.37
N LYS A 318 -14.94 11.94 -18.42
CA LYS A 318 -15.18 11.54 -19.81
C LYS A 318 -13.87 11.14 -20.45
N PHE A 319 -13.88 10.03 -21.18
CA PHE A 319 -12.73 9.58 -21.94
C PHE A 319 -13.15 8.72 -23.12
N THR A 320 -12.24 8.53 -24.06
CA THR A 320 -12.37 7.61 -25.17
C THR A 320 -11.03 6.89 -25.42
N PHE A 321 -11.07 5.87 -26.27
CA PHE A 321 -9.89 5.12 -26.68
C PHE A 321 -9.63 5.34 -28.17
N LYS A 322 -8.37 5.65 -28.51
CA LYS A 322 -7.95 5.92 -29.89
C LYS A 322 -6.72 5.10 -30.24
N ILE A 323 -6.68 4.58 -31.47
CA ILE A 323 -5.46 3.97 -32.01
C ILE A 323 -4.46 5.09 -32.34
N VAL A 324 -3.26 5.00 -31.78
CA VAL A 324 -2.15 5.92 -32.08
C VAL A 324 -1.06 5.26 -32.91
N GLU A 325 -0.99 3.94 -32.90
CA GLU A 325 -0.06 3.15 -33.73
C GLU A 325 -0.67 1.79 -34.06
N GLY A 326 -0.44 1.30 -35.28
CA GLY A 326 -0.99 0.03 -35.78
C GLY A 326 -2.45 0.14 -36.26
N GLU A 327 -3.08 -1.02 -36.44
CA GLU A 327 -4.47 -1.13 -36.90
C GLU A 327 -5.18 -2.26 -36.14
N GLY A 328 -6.52 -2.18 -36.03
CA GLY A 328 -7.32 -3.24 -35.47
C GLY A 328 -8.80 -2.88 -35.29
N ASP A 329 -9.62 -3.91 -35.09
CA ASP A 329 -11.01 -3.77 -34.67
C ASP A 329 -11.15 -4.20 -33.22
N PHE A 330 -11.96 -3.47 -32.45
CA PHE A 330 -12.11 -3.71 -31.02
C PHE A 330 -13.57 -3.74 -30.62
N LEU A 331 -13.81 -4.43 -29.52
CA LEU A 331 -15.07 -4.38 -28.82
C LEU A 331 -14.81 -4.17 -27.34
N GLY A 332 -15.44 -3.14 -26.80
CA GLY A 332 -15.45 -2.83 -25.39
C GLY A 332 -16.69 -3.38 -24.71
N HIS A 333 -16.56 -3.77 -23.45
CA HIS A 333 -17.65 -4.26 -22.62
C HIS A 333 -17.63 -3.63 -21.23
N LEU A 334 -18.81 -3.29 -20.73
CA LEU A 334 -19.03 -2.99 -19.32
C LEU A 334 -19.63 -4.21 -18.63
N SER A 335 -19.00 -4.65 -17.55
CA SER A 335 -19.52 -5.71 -16.70
C SER A 335 -19.23 -5.40 -15.24
N PHE A 336 -19.81 -6.15 -14.34
CA PHE A 336 -19.31 -6.19 -12.97
C PHE A 336 -18.09 -7.11 -12.90
N GLY A 337 -17.14 -6.81 -12.03
CA GLY A 337 -16.00 -7.67 -11.79
C GLY A 337 -14.99 -7.03 -10.87
N ASN A 338 -14.31 -7.86 -10.09
CA ASN A 338 -13.31 -7.39 -9.13
C ASN A 338 -11.99 -7.10 -9.82
N ARG A 339 -11.29 -6.07 -9.33
CA ARG A 339 -9.94 -5.74 -9.77
C ARG A 339 -8.96 -6.76 -9.19
N PRO A 340 -7.88 -7.15 -9.91
CA PRO A 340 -6.87 -8.05 -9.38
C PRO A 340 -6.36 -7.72 -7.97
N ALA A 341 -6.30 -6.44 -7.58
CA ALA A 341 -5.78 -6.02 -6.27
C ALA A 341 -6.74 -6.27 -5.09
N GLN A 342 -7.97 -6.71 -5.36
CA GLN A 342 -8.92 -7.06 -4.30
C GLN A 342 -8.52 -8.41 -3.69
N ILE A 343 -8.24 -8.40 -2.39
CA ILE A 343 -7.99 -9.63 -1.63
C ILE A 343 -9.24 -10.50 -1.76
N GLU A 344 -9.08 -11.74 -2.23
CA GLU A 344 -10.19 -12.65 -2.53
C GLU A 344 -11.19 -12.69 -1.38
N THR A 345 -12.37 -12.13 -1.60
CA THR A 345 -13.51 -12.33 -0.73
C THR A 345 -14.25 -13.56 -1.23
N HIS A 346 -14.44 -14.57 -0.39
CA HIS A 346 -15.22 -15.77 -0.72
C HIS A 346 -16.71 -15.51 -0.98
N ASP A 347 -17.14 -14.25 -1.09
CA ASP A 347 -18.54 -13.84 -1.21
C ASP A 347 -19.03 -13.67 -2.66
N PHE A 348 -18.20 -13.99 -3.66
CA PHE A 348 -18.48 -13.81 -5.10
C PHE A 348 -19.02 -12.42 -5.47
N THR A 349 -18.85 -11.44 -4.58
CA THR A 349 -19.46 -10.12 -4.72
C THR A 349 -18.57 -9.26 -5.61
N ALA A 350 -19.16 -8.62 -6.61
CA ALA A 350 -18.46 -7.69 -7.48
C ALA A 350 -18.56 -6.27 -6.92
N TYR A 351 -17.42 -5.72 -6.52
CA TYR A 351 -17.28 -4.41 -5.89
C TYR A 351 -16.95 -3.30 -6.89
N ASP A 352 -16.56 -3.66 -8.11
CA ASP A 352 -16.20 -2.74 -9.17
C ASP A 352 -17.02 -2.96 -10.44
N TRP A 353 -17.15 -1.87 -11.20
CA TRP A 353 -17.39 -1.92 -12.64
C TRP A 353 -16.08 -2.21 -13.37
N LYS A 354 -16.15 -3.15 -14.30
CA LYS A 354 -15.10 -3.54 -15.22
C LYS A 354 -15.38 -2.95 -16.60
N ILE A 355 -14.44 -2.17 -17.12
CA ILE A 355 -14.44 -1.60 -18.47
C ILE A 355 -13.36 -2.35 -19.26
N GLY A 356 -13.74 -3.42 -19.93
CA GLY A 356 -12.83 -4.29 -20.67
C GLY A 356 -12.80 -3.97 -22.15
N ILE A 357 -11.62 -4.02 -22.76
CA ILE A 357 -11.40 -3.87 -24.20
C ILE A 357 -10.70 -5.12 -24.70
N ARG A 358 -11.24 -5.69 -25.78
CA ARG A 358 -10.60 -6.77 -26.53
C ARG A 358 -10.45 -6.38 -27.98
N SER A 359 -9.35 -6.78 -28.61
CA SER A 359 -9.25 -6.78 -30.05
C SER A 359 -10.01 -7.97 -30.64
N LEU A 360 -10.66 -7.75 -31.78
CA LEU A 360 -11.20 -8.81 -32.63
C LEU A 360 -10.15 -9.24 -33.66
N ARG A 361 -9.35 -8.28 -34.11
CA ARG A 361 -8.15 -8.43 -34.95
C ARG A 361 -7.29 -7.18 -34.77
N ARG A 362 -5.96 -7.32 -34.81
CA ARG A 362 -5.03 -6.19 -34.72
C ARG A 362 -3.65 -6.53 -35.28
N THR A 363 -2.85 -5.50 -35.55
CA THR A 363 -1.40 -5.65 -35.79
C THR A 363 -0.64 -5.90 -34.49
N SER A 364 0.57 -6.46 -34.60
CA SER A 364 1.46 -6.71 -33.45
C SER A 364 2.01 -5.42 -32.83
N THR A 365 2.09 -4.33 -33.60
CA THR A 365 2.60 -3.02 -33.17
C THR A 365 1.51 -2.10 -32.59
N LEU A 366 0.36 -2.64 -32.19
CA LEU A 366 -0.78 -1.83 -31.78
C LEU A 366 -0.48 -1.05 -30.49
N ARG A 367 -0.82 0.25 -30.51
CA ARG A 367 -0.89 1.11 -29.33
C ARG A 367 -2.20 1.86 -29.26
N LEU A 368 -2.85 1.84 -28.09
CA LEU A 368 -4.06 2.60 -27.79
C LEU A 368 -3.76 3.74 -26.83
N GLU A 369 -4.34 4.91 -27.06
CA GLU A 369 -4.33 6.04 -26.13
C GLU A 369 -5.69 6.13 -25.43
N LEU A 370 -5.67 6.31 -24.10
CA LEU A 370 -6.82 6.76 -23.32
C LEU A 370 -6.85 8.30 -23.38
N GLN A 371 -7.75 8.84 -24.19
CA GLN A 371 -7.91 10.29 -24.33
C GLN A 371 -9.00 10.79 -23.37
N GLU A 372 -8.61 11.59 -22.37
CA GLU A 372 -9.56 12.33 -21.54
C GLU A 372 -10.19 13.50 -22.32
N LEU A 373 -11.48 13.77 -22.11
CA LEU A 373 -12.27 14.76 -22.87
C LEU A 373 -12.73 15.96 -22.04
#